data_AF-A0A329T569-F1
#
_entry.id   AF-A0A329T569-F1
#
_cell.length_a   1.000
_cell.length_b   1.000
_cell.length_c   1.000
_cell.angle_alpha   90.00
_cell.angle_beta   90.00
_cell.angle_gamma   90.00
#
_symmetry.space_group_name_H-M   'P 1'
#
loop_
_entity.id
_entity.type
_entity.pdbx_description
1 polymer ?
#
loop_
_entity_poly.entity_id
_entity_poly.type
_entity_poly.pdbx_seq_one_letter_code
_entity_poly.pdbx_strand_id
1 'polypeptide(L)'
;MHREVTTTVRVKLHSLTERKARLVEREYGAFQDAVHGDDKANLYSATKQQAGKVRSNKNPREDTEQPVVLRNDCITIEHDEDTVLSSWWFKLPVYNPEKEQGDSIWVPVRVPEKDTNLLEDEYIGDSELVHRDGEWYVHLVCKRSVAVADEYDDILAVDMGAKWIAVSTFLSDRDTQFHGAEVRRVREHYKQLRKSIGKAKVRSGAQVIERLG
;
A
#
# COMPACT_ATOMS: atom_id res chain seq x y z
N MET A 1 -17.61 -3.96 24.03
CA MET A 1 -17.16 -5.26 23.43
C MET A 1 -15.74 -5.14 22.86
N HIS A 2 -14.87 -6.16 22.83
CA HIS A 2 -13.57 -6.07 22.13
C HIS A 2 -13.60 -6.74 20.76
N ARG A 3 -12.94 -6.14 19.77
CA ARG A 3 -12.76 -6.73 18.43
C ARG A 3 -11.29 -6.71 18.05
N GLU A 4 -10.82 -7.80 17.47
CA GLU A 4 -9.53 -7.82 16.79
C GLU A 4 -9.66 -7.12 15.45
N VAL A 5 -8.81 -6.12 15.23
CA VAL A 5 -8.68 -5.41 13.96
C VAL A 5 -7.27 -5.62 13.46
N THR A 6 -7.15 -5.84 12.16
CA THR A 6 -5.87 -5.91 11.45
C THR A 6 -5.75 -4.69 10.56
N THR A 7 -4.63 -3.98 10.67
CA THR A 7 -4.31 -2.83 9.84
C THR A 7 -2.92 -2.99 9.23
N THR A 8 -2.60 -2.15 8.25
CA THR A 8 -1.28 -2.13 7.62
C THR A 8 -0.65 -0.75 7.78
N VAL A 9 0.49 -0.71 8.45
CA VAL A 9 1.30 0.50 8.60
C VAL A 9 2.38 0.50 7.53
N ARG A 10 2.43 1.56 6.71
CA ARG A 10 3.45 1.72 5.68
C ARG A 10 4.67 2.43 6.26
N VAL A 11 5.71 1.65 6.50
CA VAL A 11 6.96 2.11 7.09
C VAL A 11 8.00 2.31 6.00
N LYS A 12 8.62 3.49 5.92
CA LYS A 12 9.59 3.82 4.86
C LYS A 12 11.03 3.56 5.35
N LEU A 13 11.82 2.77 4.62
CA LEU A 13 13.26 2.71 4.86
C LEU A 13 13.92 4.03 4.44
N HIS A 14 14.88 4.51 5.21
CA HIS A 14 15.64 5.71 4.84
C HIS A 14 17.12 5.57 5.22
N SER A 15 17.95 6.54 4.84
CA SER A 15 19.35 6.66 5.26
C SER A 15 20.15 5.34 5.23
N LEU A 16 19.90 4.49 4.22
CA LEU A 16 20.62 3.23 4.08
C LEU A 16 22.06 3.51 3.66
N THR A 17 23.01 2.81 4.28
CA THR A 17 24.38 2.76 3.75
C THR A 17 24.38 1.98 2.44
N GLU A 18 25.37 2.22 1.57
CA GLU A 18 25.51 1.47 0.32
C GLU A 18 25.48 -0.05 0.53
N ARG A 19 26.12 -0.50 1.63
CA ARG A 19 26.10 -1.92 2.01
C ARG A 19 24.69 -2.41 2.31
N LYS A 20 23.91 -1.68 3.11
CA LYS A 20 22.53 -2.06 3.45
C LYS A 20 21.64 -2.04 2.21
N ALA A 21 21.71 -0.99 1.39
CA ALA A 21 20.95 -0.88 0.15
C ALA A 21 21.20 -2.09 -0.78
N ARG A 22 22.46 -2.45 -1.02
CA ARG A 22 22.81 -3.62 -1.83
C ARG A 22 22.27 -4.94 -1.27
N LEU A 23 22.24 -5.10 0.04
CA LEU A 23 21.68 -6.31 0.67
C LEU A 23 20.15 -6.39 0.49
N VAL A 24 19.45 -5.26 0.64
CA VAL A 24 17.99 -5.19 0.41
C VAL A 24 17.66 -5.47 -1.05
N GLU A 25 18.35 -4.80 -1.98
CA GLU A 25 18.16 -4.99 -3.43
C GLU A 25 18.43 -6.43 -3.85
N ARG A 26 19.49 -7.05 -3.32
CA ARG A 26 19.84 -8.44 -3.62
C ARG A 26 18.78 -9.41 -3.11
N GLU A 27 18.32 -9.25 -1.87
CA GLU A 27 17.25 -10.10 -1.31
C GLU A 27 15.96 -9.95 -2.14
N TYR A 28 15.61 -8.71 -2.50
CA TYR A 28 14.43 -8.44 -3.32
C TYR A 28 14.53 -9.05 -4.72
N GLY A 29 15.65 -8.85 -5.41
CA GLY A 29 15.89 -9.41 -6.75
C GLY A 29 15.87 -10.93 -6.75
N ALA A 30 16.58 -11.56 -5.81
CA ALA A 30 16.59 -13.01 -5.66
C ALA A 30 15.19 -13.56 -5.35
N PHE A 31 14.33 -12.79 -4.67
CA PHE A 31 12.94 -13.18 -4.42
C PHE A 31 12.11 -13.13 -5.69
N GLN A 32 12.32 -12.12 -6.56
CA GLN A 32 11.70 -12.07 -7.88
C GLN A 32 12.08 -13.30 -8.71
N ASP A 33 13.36 -13.65 -8.75
CA ASP A 33 13.83 -14.83 -9.48
C ASP A 33 13.18 -16.12 -8.94
N ALA A 34 13.10 -16.25 -7.61
CA ALA A 34 12.52 -17.42 -6.96
C ALA A 34 11.00 -17.58 -7.21
N VAL A 35 10.23 -16.49 -7.21
CA VAL A 35 8.79 -16.57 -7.52
C VAL A 35 8.53 -16.93 -8.98
N HIS A 36 9.48 -16.64 -9.87
CA HIS A 36 9.44 -16.97 -11.30
C HIS A 36 10.13 -18.30 -11.65
N GLY A 37 10.61 -19.06 -10.67
CA GLY A 37 11.03 -20.45 -10.85
C GLY A 37 12.52 -20.74 -10.65
N ASP A 38 13.33 -19.78 -10.18
CA ASP A 38 14.70 -20.07 -9.76
C ASP A 38 14.76 -20.65 -8.34
N ASP A 39 14.74 -21.98 -8.25
CA ASP A 39 14.86 -22.70 -6.98
C ASP A 39 16.26 -22.61 -6.34
N LYS A 40 17.27 -22.04 -7.02
CA LYS A 40 18.66 -21.87 -6.54
C LYS A 40 18.95 -20.47 -6.03
N ALA A 41 17.98 -19.57 -6.01
CA ALA A 41 18.14 -18.23 -5.48
C ALA A 41 18.71 -18.25 -4.04
N ASN A 42 19.76 -17.44 -3.83
CA ASN A 42 20.43 -17.24 -2.55
C ASN A 42 19.67 -16.23 -1.69
N LEU A 43 18.60 -16.72 -1.09
CA LEU A 43 17.64 -16.00 -0.25
C LEU A 43 17.81 -16.35 1.23
N TYR A 44 17.29 -15.48 2.10
CA TYR A 44 16.99 -15.89 3.45
C TYR A 44 16.06 -17.12 3.44
N SER A 45 16.29 -18.09 4.32
CA SER A 45 15.60 -19.38 4.23
C SER A 45 14.08 -19.26 4.33
N ALA A 46 13.58 -18.37 5.19
CA ALA A 46 12.15 -18.11 5.31
C ALA A 46 11.56 -17.38 4.09
N THR A 47 12.29 -16.41 3.50
CA THR A 47 11.82 -15.68 2.30
C THR A 47 11.77 -16.63 1.11
N LYS A 48 12.72 -17.55 0.98
CA LYS A 48 12.70 -18.63 -0.04
C LYS A 48 11.45 -19.51 0.08
N GLN A 49 11.09 -19.92 1.29
CA GLN A 49 9.86 -20.70 1.52
C GLN A 49 8.60 -19.92 1.12
N GLN A 50 8.56 -18.62 1.41
CA GLN A 50 7.44 -17.76 1.03
C GLN A 50 7.38 -17.53 -0.48
N ALA A 51 8.52 -17.41 -1.16
CA ALA A 51 8.57 -17.31 -2.62
C ALA A 51 7.90 -18.53 -3.29
N GLY A 52 8.19 -19.74 -2.79
CA GLY A 52 7.56 -20.97 -3.26
C GLY A 52 6.03 -20.97 -3.10
N LYS A 53 5.52 -20.45 -1.97
CA LYS A 53 4.06 -20.29 -1.74
C LYS A 53 3.44 -19.24 -2.65
N VAL A 54 4.13 -18.12 -2.89
CA VAL A 54 3.67 -17.08 -3.82
C VAL A 54 3.57 -17.67 -5.23
N ARG A 55 4.60 -18.39 -5.67
CA ARG A 55 4.60 -19.09 -6.96
C ARG A 55 3.43 -20.06 -7.08
N SER A 56 3.22 -20.94 -6.07
CA SER A 56 2.15 -21.95 -6.13
C SER A 56 0.75 -21.35 -6.08
N ASN A 57 0.54 -20.31 -5.26
CA ASN A 57 -0.79 -19.79 -4.97
C ASN A 57 -1.22 -18.68 -5.93
N LYS A 58 -0.28 -17.82 -6.33
CA LYS A 58 -0.56 -16.66 -7.18
C LYS A 58 -0.20 -16.90 -8.65
N ASN A 59 0.76 -17.79 -8.94
CA ASN A 59 1.31 -18.01 -10.28
C ASN A 59 1.58 -16.66 -11.00
N PRO A 60 2.49 -15.84 -10.44
CA PRO A 60 2.69 -14.48 -10.91
C PRO A 60 3.12 -14.45 -12.38
N ARG A 61 2.71 -13.39 -13.09
CA ARG A 61 3.16 -13.17 -14.47
C ARG A 61 4.61 -12.69 -14.46
N GLU A 62 5.39 -13.09 -15.45
CA GLU A 62 6.82 -12.74 -15.56
C GLU A 62 7.08 -11.23 -15.58
N ASP A 63 6.11 -10.43 -16.04
CA ASP A 63 6.18 -8.97 -16.10
C ASP A 63 5.74 -8.26 -14.80
N THR A 64 5.50 -9.01 -13.72
CA THR A 64 5.03 -8.47 -12.44
C THR A 64 6.02 -8.72 -11.32
N GLU A 65 6.42 -7.64 -10.66
CA GLU A 65 7.15 -7.72 -9.40
C GLU A 65 6.21 -8.12 -8.26
N GLN A 66 6.70 -8.98 -7.37
CA GLN A 66 5.99 -9.43 -6.19
C GLN A 66 6.61 -8.80 -4.93
N PRO A 67 5.79 -8.40 -3.95
CA PRO A 67 6.31 -8.02 -2.64
C PRO A 67 7.03 -9.21 -1.99
N VAL A 68 8.15 -8.96 -1.32
CA VAL A 68 8.84 -10.00 -0.55
C VAL A 68 8.05 -10.22 0.72
N VAL A 69 7.48 -11.41 0.85
CA VAL A 69 6.72 -11.80 2.04
C VAL A 69 7.70 -12.12 3.17
N LEU A 70 7.62 -11.33 4.23
CA LEU A 70 8.43 -11.43 5.44
C LEU A 70 7.62 -12.15 6.53
N ARG A 71 8.14 -13.27 7.01
CA ARG A 71 7.51 -14.04 8.10
C ARG A 71 7.65 -13.27 9.42
N ASN A 72 6.60 -13.22 10.22
CA ASN A 72 6.54 -12.40 11.42
C ASN A 72 7.63 -12.70 12.46
N ASP A 73 8.01 -13.97 12.62
CA ASP A 73 9.07 -14.43 13.51
C ASP A 73 10.49 -14.07 13.02
N CYS A 74 10.63 -13.62 11.78
CA CYS A 74 11.91 -13.21 11.18
C CYS A 74 12.09 -11.69 11.17
N ILE A 75 11.10 -10.93 11.61
CA ILE A 75 11.10 -9.46 11.60
C ILE A 75 10.93 -8.90 13.00
N THR A 76 11.41 -7.69 13.20
CA THR A 76 11.26 -6.95 14.46
C THR A 76 11.24 -5.47 14.13
N ILE A 77 10.42 -4.71 14.82
CA ILE A 77 10.47 -3.25 14.81
C ILE A 77 10.71 -2.77 16.24
N GLU A 78 11.62 -1.83 16.41
CA GLU A 78 12.01 -1.29 17.71
C GLU A 78 11.97 0.24 17.66
N HIS A 79 11.61 0.83 18.79
CA HIS A 79 11.62 2.26 19.02
C HIS A 79 12.75 2.61 20.00
N ASP A 80 13.64 3.50 19.59
CA ASP A 80 14.78 4.00 20.36
C ASP A 80 15.01 5.48 20.06
N GLU A 81 14.50 6.34 20.96
CA GLU A 81 14.61 7.80 20.85
C GLU A 81 16.04 8.33 21.06
N ASP A 82 16.95 7.53 21.63
CA ASP A 82 18.32 7.96 21.94
C ASP A 82 19.23 7.92 20.69
N THR A 83 18.76 7.37 19.58
CA THR A 83 19.55 7.26 18.36
C THR A 83 19.44 8.49 17.46
N VAL A 84 20.59 9.01 17.02
CA VAL A 84 20.69 10.23 16.20
C VAL A 84 20.06 10.08 14.81
N LEU A 85 20.04 8.86 14.24
CA LEU A 85 19.66 8.66 12.85
C LEU A 85 18.15 8.49 12.62
N SER A 86 17.48 7.79 13.54
CA SER A 86 16.06 7.42 13.41
C SER A 86 15.54 6.89 14.74
N SER A 87 14.38 7.35 15.22
CA SER A 87 13.77 6.76 16.40
C SER A 87 13.22 5.35 16.18
N TRP A 88 13.02 4.94 14.93
CA TRP A 88 12.50 3.61 14.61
C TRP A 88 13.50 2.80 13.79
N TRP A 89 13.62 1.52 14.15
CA TRP A 89 14.52 0.55 13.53
C TRP A 89 13.76 -0.72 13.17
N PHE A 90 14.02 -1.26 11.98
CA PHE A 90 13.42 -2.49 11.52
C PHE A 90 14.49 -3.54 11.23
N LYS A 91 14.30 -4.74 11.77
CA LYS A 91 15.14 -5.91 11.50
C LYS A 91 14.63 -6.60 10.25
N LEU A 92 15.35 -6.43 9.15
CA LEU A 92 15.03 -7.03 7.86
C LEU A 92 15.87 -8.32 7.66
N PRO A 93 15.24 -9.49 7.44
CA PRO A 93 15.95 -10.70 7.07
C PRO A 93 16.50 -10.56 5.65
N VAL A 94 17.78 -10.89 5.48
CA VAL A 94 18.48 -10.84 4.18
C VAL A 94 19.47 -11.98 4.09
N TYR A 95 19.79 -12.43 2.88
CA TYR A 95 20.94 -13.31 2.66
C TYR A 95 22.25 -12.50 2.69
N ASN A 96 23.21 -12.95 3.48
CA ASN A 96 24.54 -12.36 3.55
C ASN A 96 25.54 -13.15 2.69
N PRO A 97 26.00 -12.61 1.54
CA PRO A 97 26.92 -13.32 0.66
C PRO A 97 28.32 -13.53 1.26
N GLU A 98 28.76 -12.70 2.21
CA GLU A 98 30.06 -12.87 2.85
C GLU A 98 30.09 -14.08 3.80
N LYS A 99 28.93 -14.40 4.40
CA LYS A 99 28.77 -15.55 5.31
C LYS A 99 28.12 -16.76 4.63
N GLU A 100 27.73 -16.61 3.36
CA GLU A 100 26.99 -17.59 2.57
C GLU A 100 25.72 -18.13 3.25
N GLN A 101 25.06 -17.33 4.10
CA GLN A 101 23.89 -17.75 4.87
C GLN A 101 22.89 -16.61 5.09
N GLY A 102 21.68 -16.97 5.52
CA GLY A 102 20.68 -16.01 6.00
C GLY A 102 21.17 -15.27 7.25
N ASP A 103 20.95 -13.96 7.28
CA ASP A 103 21.27 -13.06 8.39
C ASP A 103 20.11 -12.06 8.57
N SER A 104 20.28 -11.03 9.38
CA SER A 104 19.38 -9.90 9.41
C SER A 104 20.14 -8.60 9.54
N ILE A 105 19.60 -7.53 8.98
CA ILE A 105 20.16 -6.18 9.10
C ILE A 105 19.14 -5.26 9.77
N TRP A 106 19.63 -4.40 10.65
CA TRP A 106 18.84 -3.29 11.18
C TRP A 106 18.87 -2.14 10.20
N VAL A 107 17.70 -1.70 9.74
CA VAL A 107 17.52 -0.55 8.86
C VAL A 107 16.73 0.54 9.57
N PRO A 108 17.15 1.81 9.49
CA PRO A 108 16.37 2.89 10.06
C PRO A 108 15.14 3.14 9.20
N VAL A 109 14.01 3.38 9.87
CA VAL A 109 12.71 3.50 9.22
C VAL A 109 11.92 4.71 9.73
N ARG A 110 11.08 5.26 8.86
CA ARG A 110 10.10 6.30 9.24
C ARG A 110 8.73 5.67 9.37
N VAL A 111 8.16 5.79 10.56
CA VAL A 111 6.76 5.50 10.85
C VAL A 111 5.97 6.81 10.77
N PRO A 112 4.82 6.87 10.05
CA PRO A 112 3.96 8.04 10.11
C PRO A 112 3.46 8.30 11.54
N GLU A 113 3.51 9.55 11.99
CA GLU A 113 3.13 9.93 13.37
C GLU A 113 1.73 9.44 13.77
N LYS A 114 0.78 9.49 12.83
CA LYS A 114 -0.59 9.00 13.02
C LYS A 114 -0.71 7.48 13.29
N ASP A 115 0.35 6.73 12.99
CA ASP A 115 0.39 5.27 13.05
C ASP A 115 1.36 4.76 14.15
N THR A 116 2.06 5.63 14.89
CA THR A 116 3.03 5.20 15.92
C THR A 116 2.38 4.43 17.06
N ASN A 117 1.19 4.88 17.48
CA ASN A 117 0.36 4.21 18.49
C ASN A 117 -0.15 2.82 18.07
N LEU A 118 0.00 2.47 16.78
CA LEU A 118 -0.30 1.12 16.27
C LEU A 118 0.89 0.17 16.43
N LEU A 119 2.04 0.65 16.89
CA LEU A 119 3.26 -0.15 17.05
C LEU A 119 3.64 -0.40 18.51
N GLU A 120 2.98 0.25 19.47
CA GLU A 120 3.30 0.18 20.90
C GLU A 120 2.72 -1.08 21.60
N ASP A 121 1.57 -1.59 21.15
CA ASP A 121 0.79 -2.63 21.87
C ASP A 121 0.32 -3.80 20.96
N GLU A 122 1.11 -4.20 19.96
CA GLU A 122 0.57 -5.02 18.87
C GLU A 122 1.34 -6.30 18.54
N TYR A 123 0.56 -7.31 18.10
CA TYR A 123 1.10 -8.48 17.45
C TYR A 123 1.39 -8.16 15.99
N ILE A 124 2.67 -8.28 15.60
CA ILE A 124 3.09 -8.12 14.22
C ILE A 124 2.82 -9.42 13.47
N GLY A 125 2.06 -9.32 12.38
CA GLY A 125 1.78 -10.40 11.45
C GLY A 125 2.82 -10.50 10.32
N ASP A 126 2.64 -11.50 9.46
CA ASP A 126 3.41 -11.60 8.22
C ASP A 126 3.24 -10.30 7.43
N SER A 127 4.37 -9.73 7.01
CA SER A 127 4.47 -8.39 6.45
C SER A 127 5.15 -8.42 5.09
N GLU A 128 5.18 -7.29 4.39
CA GLU A 128 5.69 -7.26 3.00
C GLU A 128 6.73 -6.16 2.81
N LEU A 129 7.89 -6.50 2.24
CA LEU A 129 8.84 -5.52 1.70
C LEU A 129 8.45 -5.21 0.24
N VAL A 130 8.31 -3.92 -0.02
CA VAL A 130 7.83 -3.36 -1.30
C VAL A 130 8.82 -2.33 -1.81
N HIS A 131 9.15 -2.42 -3.09
CA HIS A 131 9.87 -1.39 -3.82
C HIS A 131 8.89 -0.60 -4.68
N ARG A 132 8.84 0.72 -4.53
CA ARG A 132 7.93 1.56 -5.30
C ARG A 132 8.53 2.95 -5.51
N ASP A 133 8.54 3.42 -6.74
CA ASP A 133 9.04 4.75 -7.12
C ASP A 133 10.49 5.00 -6.66
N GLY A 134 11.34 3.97 -6.71
CA GLY A 134 12.75 4.04 -6.28
C GLY A 134 12.95 4.03 -4.76
N GLU A 135 11.88 3.76 -4.00
CA GLU A 135 11.87 3.84 -2.54
C GLU A 135 11.43 2.51 -1.93
N TRP A 136 11.97 2.23 -0.74
CA TRP A 136 11.72 0.99 -0.01
C TRP A 136 10.71 1.18 1.11
N TYR A 137 9.73 0.28 1.18
CA TYR A 137 8.71 0.27 2.21
C TYR A 137 8.54 -1.12 2.80
N VAL A 138 8.28 -1.18 4.10
CA VAL A 138 7.71 -2.35 4.74
C VAL A 138 6.25 -2.05 5.05
N HIS A 139 5.35 -2.83 4.47
CA HIS A 139 3.94 -2.86 4.83
C HIS A 139 3.81 -3.80 6.03
N LEU A 140 3.88 -3.22 7.23
CA LEU A 140 3.76 -3.95 8.49
C LEU A 140 2.30 -4.25 8.76
N VAL A 141 1.99 -5.53 8.97
CA VAL A 141 0.66 -5.95 9.39
C VAL A 141 0.60 -5.94 10.90
N CYS A 142 -0.22 -5.04 11.44
CA CYS A 142 -0.36 -4.79 12.87
C CYS A 142 -1.76 -5.29 13.31
N LYS A 143 -1.80 -6.08 14.38
CA LYS A 143 -3.05 -6.61 14.95
C LYS A 143 -3.25 -6.07 16.36
N ARG A 144 -4.44 -5.53 16.60
CA ARG A 144 -4.86 -4.98 17.89
C ARG A 144 -6.24 -5.43 18.29
N SER A 145 -6.42 -5.62 19.59
CA SER A 145 -7.73 -5.67 20.23
C SER A 145 -8.20 -4.25 20.54
N VAL A 146 -9.25 -3.79 19.87
CA VAL A 146 -9.86 -2.49 20.12
C VAL A 146 -11.18 -2.65 20.86
N ALA A 147 -11.37 -1.84 21.90
CA ALA A 147 -12.65 -1.71 22.56
C ALA A 147 -13.63 -1.01 21.61
N VAL A 148 -14.66 -1.73 21.19
CA VAL A 148 -15.82 -1.16 20.53
C VAL A 148 -16.67 -0.51 21.61
N ALA A 149 -16.84 0.80 21.48
CA ALA A 149 -17.73 1.57 22.33
C ALA A 149 -19.17 1.05 22.19
N ASP A 150 -19.84 0.85 23.32
CA ASP A 150 -21.23 0.40 23.35
C ASP A 150 -22.19 1.59 23.11
N GLU A 151 -21.72 2.82 23.32
CA GLU A 151 -22.40 4.08 23.01
C GLU A 151 -21.46 4.96 22.15
N TYR A 152 -22.02 5.67 21.17
CA TYR A 152 -21.29 6.56 20.27
C TYR A 152 -21.77 7.99 20.50
N ASP A 153 -20.85 8.95 20.52
CA ASP A 153 -21.18 10.38 20.70
C ASP A 153 -22.01 10.92 19.52
N ASP A 154 -21.73 10.42 18.30
CA ASP A 154 -22.42 10.82 17.07
C ASP A 154 -22.21 9.79 15.94
N ILE A 155 -22.96 9.94 14.84
CA ILE A 155 -22.85 9.11 13.64
C ILE A 155 -22.52 10.01 12.44
N LEU A 156 -21.38 9.75 11.79
CA LEU A 156 -21.05 10.32 10.49
C LEU A 156 -21.58 9.42 9.37
N ALA A 157 -22.66 9.83 8.72
CA ALA A 157 -23.15 9.16 7.52
C ALA A 157 -22.38 9.67 6.29
N VAL A 158 -21.87 8.75 5.46
CA VAL A 158 -21.17 9.06 4.20
C VAL A 158 -21.87 8.35 3.04
N ASP A 159 -22.31 9.10 2.05
CA ASP A 159 -22.84 8.59 0.77
C ASP A 159 -21.90 8.96 -0.38
N MET A 160 -21.57 7.99 -1.23
CA MET A 160 -20.72 8.20 -2.40
C MET A 160 -21.55 8.01 -3.67
N GLY A 161 -21.59 9.04 -4.52
CA GLY A 161 -22.50 9.08 -5.65
C GLY A 161 -21.87 9.47 -6.99
N ALA A 162 -22.66 9.32 -8.06
CA ALA A 162 -22.23 9.77 -9.39
C ALA A 162 -22.23 11.30 -9.52
N LYS A 163 -23.15 11.98 -8.82
CA LYS A 163 -23.34 13.45 -8.88
C LYS A 163 -22.37 14.20 -7.98
N TRP A 164 -22.15 13.70 -6.77
CA TRP A 164 -21.21 14.20 -5.77
C TRP A 164 -20.28 13.06 -5.39
N ILE A 165 -18.97 13.33 -5.29
CA ILE A 165 -17.99 12.27 -4.99
C ILE A 165 -18.28 11.66 -3.63
N ALA A 166 -18.54 12.52 -2.64
CA ALA A 166 -19.00 12.12 -1.34
C ALA A 166 -19.94 13.19 -0.78
N VAL A 167 -20.88 12.77 0.03
CA VAL A 167 -21.74 13.61 0.86
C VAL A 167 -21.60 13.10 2.28
N SER A 168 -21.36 13.98 3.23
CA SER A 168 -21.28 13.62 4.64
C SER A 168 -22.27 14.41 5.47
N THR A 169 -22.86 13.78 6.48
CA THR A 169 -23.68 14.45 7.50
C THR A 169 -23.45 13.81 8.85
N PHE A 170 -23.39 14.63 9.89
CA PHE A 170 -23.47 14.14 11.26
C PHE A 170 -24.94 13.98 11.66
N LEU A 171 -25.23 13.05 12.57
CA LEU A 171 -26.59 12.83 13.06
C LEU A 171 -27.01 13.95 14.02
N SER A 172 -26.07 14.45 14.82
CA SER A 172 -26.31 15.49 15.83
C SER A 172 -26.79 16.81 15.23
N ASP A 173 -26.08 17.34 14.24
CA ASP A 173 -26.36 18.66 13.64
C ASP A 173 -27.16 18.59 12.33
N ARG A 174 -27.13 17.42 11.65
CA ARG A 174 -27.71 17.22 10.32
C ARG A 174 -27.16 18.17 9.25
N ASP A 175 -25.96 18.71 9.46
CA ASP A 175 -25.28 19.57 8.50
C ASP A 175 -24.71 18.71 7.36
N THR A 176 -25.21 18.96 6.15
CA THR A 176 -24.87 18.16 4.97
C THR A 176 -23.76 18.83 4.17
N GLN A 177 -22.60 18.22 4.14
CA GLN A 177 -21.46 18.68 3.36
C GLN A 177 -21.32 17.92 2.05
N PHE A 178 -21.15 18.66 0.95
CA PHE A 178 -21.01 18.12 -0.39
C PHE A 178 -19.57 18.24 -0.89
N HIS A 179 -18.93 17.11 -1.17
CA HIS A 179 -17.52 17.04 -1.54
C HIS A 179 -17.32 16.83 -3.04
N GLY A 180 -16.20 17.31 -3.56
CA GLY A 180 -15.80 17.09 -4.97
C GLY A 180 -16.44 18.04 -5.98
N ALA A 181 -16.79 19.27 -5.56
CA ALA A 181 -17.36 20.29 -6.44
C ALA A 181 -16.50 20.56 -7.69
N GLU A 182 -15.18 20.57 -7.55
CA GLU A 182 -14.26 20.75 -8.67
C GLU A 182 -14.30 19.59 -9.67
N VAL A 183 -14.19 18.34 -9.19
CA VAL A 183 -14.27 17.15 -10.05
C VAL A 183 -15.64 17.09 -10.74
N ARG A 184 -16.72 17.46 -10.05
CA ARG A 184 -18.05 17.60 -10.65
C ARG A 184 -18.05 18.64 -11.78
N ARG A 185 -17.42 19.81 -11.59
CA ARG A 185 -17.29 20.84 -12.64
C ARG A 185 -16.55 20.29 -13.86
N VAL A 186 -15.45 19.56 -13.67
CA VAL A 186 -14.68 18.93 -14.75
C VAL A 186 -15.54 17.91 -15.51
N ARG A 187 -16.27 17.03 -14.79
CA ARG A 187 -17.17 16.04 -15.41
C ARG A 187 -18.27 16.70 -16.23
N GLU A 188 -18.90 17.75 -15.70
CA GLU A 188 -19.97 18.46 -16.40
C GLU A 188 -19.42 19.21 -17.63
N HIS A 189 -18.23 19.80 -17.55
CA HIS A 189 -17.56 20.43 -18.70
C HIS A 189 -17.39 19.43 -19.87
N TYR A 190 -16.79 18.26 -19.61
CA TYR A 190 -16.60 17.24 -20.66
C TYR A 190 -17.93 16.64 -21.16
N LYS A 191 -18.95 16.56 -20.31
CA LYS A 191 -20.31 16.17 -20.73
C LYS A 191 -20.93 17.19 -21.69
N GLN A 192 -20.82 18.49 -21.39
CA GLN A 192 -21.30 19.56 -22.28
C GLN A 192 -20.53 19.58 -23.61
N LEU A 193 -19.22 19.40 -23.57
CA LEU A 193 -18.38 19.32 -24.77
C LEU A 193 -18.83 18.16 -25.69
N ARG A 194 -19.04 16.96 -25.14
CA ARG A 194 -19.57 15.81 -25.91
C ARG A 194 -20.94 16.10 -26.52
N LYS A 195 -21.85 16.73 -25.77
CA LYS A 195 -23.17 17.12 -26.28
C LYS A 195 -23.09 18.11 -27.43
N SER A 196 -22.18 19.08 -27.33
CA SER A 196 -21.93 20.09 -28.38
C SER A 196 -21.39 19.44 -29.67
N ILE A 197 -20.34 18.63 -29.55
CA ILE A 197 -19.73 17.90 -30.68
C ILE A 197 -20.76 16.95 -31.33
N GLY A 198 -21.53 16.22 -30.51
CA GLY A 198 -22.59 15.33 -31.01
C GLY A 198 -23.64 16.08 -31.85
N LYS A 199 -24.11 17.24 -31.38
CA LYS A 199 -25.05 18.09 -32.14
C LYS A 199 -24.44 18.62 -33.44
N ALA A 200 -23.16 19.02 -33.41
CA ALA A 200 -22.46 19.48 -34.62
C ALA A 200 -22.31 18.36 -35.66
N LYS A 201 -21.99 17.14 -35.24
CA LYS A 201 -21.94 15.95 -36.12
C LYS A 201 -23.29 15.62 -36.74
N VAL A 202 -24.40 15.75 -35.99
CA VAL A 202 -25.75 15.55 -36.52
C VAL A 202 -26.10 16.61 -37.56
N ARG A 203 -25.67 17.87 -37.38
CA ARG A 203 -25.85 18.92 -38.40
C ARG A 203 -25.08 18.63 -39.69
N SER A 204 -23.87 18.10 -39.62
CA SER A 204 -23.15 17.66 -40.82
C SER A 204 -23.82 16.46 -41.48
N GLY A 205 -24.40 15.53 -40.71
CA GLY A 205 -25.16 14.40 -41.26
C GLY A 205 -26.45 14.82 -41.96
N ALA A 206 -27.19 15.78 -41.39
CA ALA A 206 -28.39 16.34 -42.02
C ALA A 206 -28.08 17.09 -43.33
N GLN A 207 -26.97 17.83 -43.38
CA GLN A 207 -26.48 18.48 -44.62
C GLN A 207 -26.03 17.49 -45.69
N VAL A 208 -25.58 16.30 -45.31
CA VAL A 208 -25.25 15.22 -46.26
C VAL A 208 -26.53 14.56 -46.81
N ILE A 209 -27.57 14.40 -45.98
CA ILE A 209 -28.87 13.89 -46.43
C ILE A 209 -29.56 14.87 -47.39
N GLU A 210 -29.46 16.18 -47.16
CA GLU A 210 -29.99 17.22 -48.06
C GLU A 210 -29.29 17.28 -49.43
N ARG A 211 -28.06 16.79 -49.55
CA ARG A 211 -27.31 16.72 -50.83
C ARG A 211 -27.55 15.43 -51.62
N LEU A 212 -28.24 14.46 -51.03
CA LEU A 212 -28.58 13.19 -51.65
C LEU A 212 -30.03 13.16 -52.16
N GLY A 213 -30.76 14.27 -52.08
CA GLY A 213 -32.06 14.52 -52.71
C GLY A 213 -31.94 15.57 -53.79
#